data_AF-A0A1F9LLN4-F1
#
_entry.id   AF-A0A1F9LLN4-F1
#
_cell.length_a   1.000
_cell.length_b   1.000
_cell.length_c   1.000
_cell.angle_alpha   90.00
_cell.angle_beta   90.00
_cell.angle_gamma   90.00
#
_symmetry.space_group_name_H-M   'P 1'
#
loop_
_entity.id
_entity.type
_entity.pdbx_description
1 polymer ?
#
loop_
_entity_poly.entity_id
_entity_poly.type
_entity_poly.pdbx_seq_one_letter_code
_entity_poly.pdbx_strand_id
1 'polypeptide(L)'
;MREAIRYLTSQKLEIFIKIPFLLHINSPAYPGYTDPAISTHGIWNFLNSGFYKEAAQIKLFPKSILETVGNDSAAILGLYHIGSLGTFTQSKGSDFDFWIIIDKKKFSKERYQSFENRLDAILKYCREAYQQEVTFFVMDQKDIKNNCYSLFDDPEILDAPRIFLKEEFYRTFLMIAGKIPLWCVLPDFQDAENDPGMNMDGITTQILSMYDDLIDLGRISSIPMEDVIKELLWHICKSDHAPVKAIIKATMVFSYGFGASNHRRLLYDKIREGYTKAGIDEFSMDPYKLLFDQILEFHESEDPKRLNLIKNAIFFRLCDCPDVKMPEEGTPKRNLIQKYIRLWKLNQHQVGKLLSYPSWAEAEKLLLEKAFVQRLAQMYKHVVKETKSQKSSLDFGKEKRNWIMLKNKIRTRAK
;
A
#
# COMPACT_ATOMS: atom_id res chain seq x y z
N MET A 1 5.64 -5.83 10.58
CA MET A 1 6.81 -6.74 10.41
C MET A 1 6.53 -8.18 10.85
N ARG A 2 5.98 -8.45 12.04
CA ARG A 2 5.70 -9.84 12.48
C ARG A 2 4.78 -10.62 11.54
N GLU A 3 3.66 -10.02 11.12
CA GLU A 3 2.78 -10.60 10.09
C GLU A 3 3.55 -10.88 8.79
N ALA A 4 4.48 -9.99 8.41
CA ALA A 4 5.33 -10.19 7.23
C ALA A 4 6.13 -11.47 7.35
N ILE A 5 6.89 -11.61 8.43
CA ILE A 5 7.73 -12.77 8.69
C ILE A 5 6.90 -14.07 8.76
N ARG A 6 5.68 -14.03 9.31
CA ARG A 6 4.85 -15.23 9.47
C ARG A 6 4.49 -15.90 8.14
N TYR A 7 4.26 -15.12 7.08
CA TYR A 7 3.80 -15.67 5.80
C TYR A 7 4.88 -15.70 4.70
N LEU A 8 6.07 -15.14 4.95
CA LEU A 8 7.19 -15.25 4.02
C LEU A 8 7.85 -16.63 4.14
N THR A 9 8.13 -17.26 3.00
CA THR A 9 9.02 -18.42 2.97
C THR A 9 10.44 -17.99 3.31
N SER A 10 11.31 -18.93 3.72
CA SER A 10 12.71 -18.62 4.02
C SER A 10 13.43 -17.92 2.85
N GLN A 11 13.18 -18.36 1.62
CA GLN A 11 13.75 -17.75 0.41
C GLN A 11 13.23 -16.31 0.20
N LYS A 12 11.93 -16.06 0.39
CA LYS A 12 11.36 -14.71 0.27
C LYS A 12 11.82 -13.78 1.40
N LEU A 13 11.95 -14.30 2.61
CA LEU A 13 12.48 -13.55 3.76
C LEU A 13 13.95 -13.16 3.52
N GLU A 14 14.76 -14.08 3.00
CA GLU A 14 16.16 -13.80 2.67
C GLU A 14 16.28 -12.63 1.67
N ILE A 15 15.60 -12.69 0.52
CA ILE A 15 15.68 -11.61 -0.48
C ILE A 15 15.06 -10.31 0.02
N PHE A 16 14.01 -10.38 0.85
CA PHE A 16 13.44 -9.19 1.50
C PHE A 16 14.46 -8.47 2.40
N ILE A 17 15.28 -9.22 3.15
CA ILE A 17 16.37 -8.67 3.97
C ILE A 17 17.55 -8.21 3.09
N LYS A 18 17.79 -8.88 1.96
CA LYS A 18 18.92 -8.61 1.05
C LYS A 18 18.74 -7.35 0.21
N ILE A 19 17.54 -7.05 -0.26
CA ILE A 19 17.27 -5.91 -1.15
C ILE A 19 17.77 -4.57 -0.58
N PRO A 20 17.50 -4.20 0.69
CA PRO A 20 18.00 -2.95 1.27
C PRO A 20 19.53 -2.87 1.28
N PHE A 21 20.21 -3.98 1.53
CA PHE A 21 21.67 -4.06 1.43
C PHE A 21 22.17 -3.87 0.00
N LEU A 22 21.53 -4.53 -0.97
CA LEU A 22 21.86 -4.38 -2.37
C LEU A 22 21.63 -2.94 -2.86
N LEU A 23 20.69 -2.20 -2.28
CA LEU A 23 20.52 -0.77 -2.56
C LEU A 23 21.59 0.09 -1.86
N HIS A 24 22.09 -0.38 -0.72
CA HIS A 24 23.03 0.37 0.10
C HIS A 24 24.50 0.24 -0.36
N ILE A 25 24.99 -0.93 -0.73
CA ILE A 25 26.41 -1.15 -1.06
C ILE A 25 26.71 -0.90 -2.54
N ASN A 26 27.95 -0.56 -2.93
CA ASN A 26 28.37 -0.63 -4.35
C ASN A 26 29.60 -1.54 -4.49
N SER A 27 29.39 -2.82 -4.80
CA SER A 27 30.45 -3.82 -4.87
C SER A 27 30.37 -4.64 -6.16
N PRO A 28 31.49 -4.88 -6.88
CA PRO A 28 31.51 -5.68 -8.11
C PRO A 28 30.99 -7.11 -7.96
N ALA A 29 30.94 -7.64 -6.74
CA ALA A 29 30.48 -8.99 -6.45
C ALA A 29 28.94 -9.13 -6.44
N TYR A 30 28.19 -8.01 -6.50
CA TYR A 30 26.74 -7.98 -6.33
C TYR A 30 26.03 -7.28 -7.49
N PRO A 31 24.75 -7.63 -7.74
CA PRO A 31 23.96 -6.99 -8.79
C PRO A 31 23.85 -5.49 -8.55
N GLY A 32 23.81 -4.73 -9.64
CA GLY A 32 23.66 -3.28 -9.61
C GLY A 32 24.94 -2.51 -9.38
N TYR A 33 26.11 -3.15 -9.40
CA TYR A 33 27.41 -2.45 -9.40
C TYR A 33 27.48 -1.41 -10.52
N THR A 34 27.88 -0.19 -10.16
CA THR A 34 28.09 0.92 -11.10
C THR A 34 29.44 1.56 -10.86
N ASP A 35 29.94 2.30 -11.86
CA ASP A 35 31.18 3.08 -11.75
C ASP A 35 31.14 3.99 -10.50
N PRO A 36 32.09 3.86 -9.56
CA PRO A 36 32.16 4.69 -8.36
C PRO A 36 32.09 6.20 -8.62
N ALA A 37 32.58 6.69 -9.77
CA ALA A 37 32.59 8.11 -10.11
C ALA A 37 31.19 8.70 -10.29
N ILE A 38 30.20 7.88 -10.66
CA ILE A 38 28.81 8.29 -10.90
C ILE A 38 27.81 7.50 -10.04
N SER A 39 28.31 6.71 -9.09
CA SER A 39 27.49 5.78 -8.34
C SER A 39 26.44 6.48 -7.48
N THR A 40 25.25 5.87 -7.44
CA THR A 40 24.08 6.32 -6.71
C THR A 40 23.60 5.18 -5.82
N HIS A 41 24.30 4.98 -4.71
CA HIS A 41 24.00 3.96 -3.72
C HIS A 41 23.85 4.60 -2.34
N GLY A 42 23.53 3.77 -1.36
CA GLY A 42 23.42 4.21 0.03
C GLY A 42 22.01 4.67 0.36
N ILE A 43 21.55 4.21 1.52
CA ILE A 43 20.30 4.60 2.16
C ILE A 43 20.69 5.39 3.41
N TRP A 44 20.03 6.52 3.63
CA TRP A 44 20.24 7.37 4.79
C TRP A 44 20.24 6.55 6.08
N ASN A 45 21.27 6.70 6.91
CA ASN A 45 21.35 6.08 8.23
C ASN A 45 21.13 4.55 8.24
N PHE A 46 21.49 3.85 7.15
CA PHE A 46 21.21 2.42 7.00
C PHE A 46 21.89 1.55 8.05
N LEU A 47 23.11 1.89 8.44
CA LEU A 47 23.89 1.15 9.45
C LEU A 47 23.17 1.06 10.81
N ASN A 48 22.30 2.04 11.10
CA ASN A 48 21.50 2.05 12.32
C ASN A 48 20.14 1.34 12.16
N SER A 49 19.78 0.91 10.94
CA SER A 49 18.51 0.22 10.66
C SER A 49 18.46 -1.18 11.25
N GLY A 50 17.25 -1.68 11.52
CA GLY A 50 17.02 -3.06 11.94
C GLY A 50 17.43 -4.08 10.86
N PHE A 51 17.27 -3.72 9.59
CA PHE A 51 17.69 -4.57 8.47
C PHE A 51 19.20 -4.78 8.48
N TYR A 52 19.99 -3.73 8.72
CA TYR A 52 21.45 -3.87 8.80
C TYR A 52 21.86 -4.86 9.88
N LYS A 53 21.31 -4.68 11.08
CA LYS A 53 21.57 -5.53 12.25
C LYS A 53 21.20 -6.98 11.98
N GLU A 54 20.03 -7.22 11.38
CA GLU A 54 19.56 -8.57 11.06
C GLU A 54 20.49 -9.28 10.06
N ALA A 55 20.84 -8.63 8.95
CA ALA A 55 21.70 -9.27 7.95
C ALA A 55 23.12 -9.55 8.49
N ALA A 56 23.64 -8.68 9.37
CA ALA A 56 24.90 -8.93 10.06
C ALA A 56 24.78 -10.12 11.03
N GLN A 57 23.67 -10.22 11.77
CA GLN A 57 23.40 -11.32 12.70
C GLN A 57 23.30 -12.67 11.98
N ILE A 58 22.55 -12.74 10.87
CA ILE A 58 22.39 -13.98 10.08
C ILE A 58 23.55 -14.23 9.10
N LYS A 59 24.56 -13.35 9.08
CA LYS A 59 25.75 -13.43 8.21
C LYS A 59 25.38 -13.55 6.72
N LEU A 60 24.39 -12.77 6.29
CA LEU A 60 23.88 -12.80 4.91
C LEU A 60 24.94 -12.34 3.89
N PHE A 61 25.90 -11.52 4.34
CA PHE A 61 27.00 -11.00 3.54
C PHE A 61 28.35 -11.29 4.21
N PRO A 62 29.45 -11.43 3.44
CA PRO A 62 30.79 -11.55 3.99
C PRO A 62 31.15 -10.35 4.88
N LYS A 63 31.92 -10.61 5.94
CA LYS A 63 32.36 -9.58 6.90
C LYS A 63 33.08 -8.41 6.22
N SER A 64 33.91 -8.70 5.23
CA SER A 64 34.64 -7.69 4.45
C SER A 64 33.70 -6.68 3.78
N ILE A 65 32.55 -7.13 3.28
CA ILE A 65 31.55 -6.25 2.67
C ILE A 65 30.88 -5.39 3.74
N LEU A 66 30.48 -5.99 4.86
CA LEU A 66 29.83 -5.30 5.98
C LEU A 66 30.71 -4.22 6.62
N GLU A 67 32.03 -4.43 6.66
CA GLU A 67 33.01 -3.49 7.22
C GLU A 67 33.38 -2.36 6.25
N THR A 68 33.25 -2.57 4.93
CA THR A 68 33.46 -1.52 3.92
C THR A 68 32.26 -0.59 3.74
N VAL A 69 31.16 -0.82 4.45
CA VAL A 69 29.96 0.00 4.35
C VAL A 69 30.18 1.36 5.05
N GLY A 70 30.47 2.39 4.26
CA GLY A 70 30.55 3.77 4.71
C GLY A 70 29.21 4.50 4.65
N ASN A 71 29.12 5.65 5.32
CA ASN A 71 27.92 6.49 5.37
C ASN A 71 28.00 7.70 4.42
N ASP A 72 29.03 7.77 3.58
CA ASP A 72 29.35 8.97 2.83
C ASP A 72 28.46 9.05 1.57
N SER A 73 27.52 10.01 1.59
CA SER A 73 26.66 10.43 0.47
C SER A 73 25.51 9.47 0.08
N ALA A 74 24.64 9.12 1.04
CA ALA A 74 23.41 8.38 0.75
C ALA A 74 22.56 9.03 -0.37
N ALA A 75 22.35 8.30 -1.46
CA ALA A 75 21.50 8.71 -2.57
C ALA A 75 20.00 8.56 -2.26
N ILE A 76 19.65 7.59 -1.41
CA ILE A 76 18.28 7.27 -1.01
C ILE A 76 17.99 7.88 0.36
N LEU A 77 17.00 8.77 0.41
CA LEU A 77 16.53 9.39 1.65
C LEU A 77 15.70 8.41 2.49
N GLY A 78 14.91 7.57 1.85
CA GLY A 78 14.01 6.63 2.52
C GLY A 78 13.67 5.44 1.65
N LEU A 79 13.68 4.25 2.25
CA LEU A 79 13.22 3.01 1.65
C LEU A 79 12.05 2.47 2.46
N TYR A 80 10.92 2.28 1.79
CA TYR A 80 9.70 1.82 2.42
C TYR A 80 9.08 0.72 1.57
N HIS A 81 8.50 -0.27 2.21
CA HIS A 81 7.63 -1.22 1.51
C HIS A 81 6.18 -0.77 1.65
N ILE A 82 5.36 -0.87 0.61
CA ILE A 82 3.92 -0.54 0.64
C ILE A 82 3.04 -1.74 0.26
N GLY A 83 1.74 -1.66 0.50
CA GLY A 83 0.78 -2.67 0.02
C GLY A 83 0.40 -3.71 1.07
N SER A 84 0.29 -4.99 0.68
CA SER A 84 -0.28 -6.02 1.56
C SER A 84 0.72 -6.67 2.52
N LEU A 85 2.03 -6.56 2.26
CA LEU A 85 3.05 -7.16 3.12
C LEU A 85 2.94 -6.59 4.55
N GLY A 86 2.97 -7.47 5.54
CA GLY A 86 2.83 -7.09 6.95
C GLY A 86 1.42 -6.74 7.39
N THR A 87 0.41 -6.93 6.53
CA THR A 87 -1.01 -6.76 6.86
C THR A 87 -1.76 -8.09 6.84
N PHE A 88 -2.99 -8.14 7.37
CA PHE A 88 -3.83 -9.34 7.29
C PHE A 88 -4.26 -9.76 5.88
N THR A 89 -3.95 -8.96 4.87
CA THR A 89 -4.19 -9.35 3.48
C THR A 89 -2.94 -9.78 2.74
N GLN A 90 -1.82 -9.94 3.44
CA GLN A 90 -0.67 -10.67 2.92
C GLN A 90 -1.06 -12.10 2.59
N SER A 91 -0.56 -12.55 1.45
CA SER A 91 -0.64 -13.92 0.95
C SER A 91 0.73 -14.37 0.43
N LYS A 92 0.89 -15.66 0.14
CA LYS A 92 2.13 -16.20 -0.44
C LYS A 92 2.49 -15.57 -1.79
N GLY A 93 1.48 -15.15 -2.56
CA GLY A 93 1.65 -14.46 -3.84
C GLY A 93 1.71 -12.93 -3.71
N SER A 94 2.05 -12.39 -2.54
CA SER A 94 2.28 -10.95 -2.43
C SER A 94 3.62 -10.57 -3.04
N ASP A 95 3.59 -9.54 -3.88
CA ASP A 95 4.76 -8.94 -4.51
C ASP A 95 5.47 -8.00 -3.52
N PHE A 96 6.69 -7.57 -3.86
CA PHE A 96 7.40 -6.57 -3.09
C PHE A 96 7.39 -5.21 -3.77
N ASP A 97 6.62 -4.29 -3.22
CA ASP A 97 6.47 -2.93 -3.73
C ASP A 97 7.24 -1.96 -2.83
N PHE A 98 8.35 -1.43 -3.34
CA PHE A 98 9.20 -0.50 -2.60
C PHE A 98 9.09 0.91 -3.12
N TRP A 99 8.85 1.87 -2.22
CA TRP A 99 9.05 3.28 -2.47
C TRP A 99 10.48 3.66 -2.11
N ILE A 100 11.19 4.18 -3.11
CA ILE A 100 12.56 4.69 -2.98
C ILE A 100 12.49 6.21 -3.08
N ILE A 101 12.66 6.89 -1.96
CA ILE A 101 12.56 8.34 -1.89
C ILE A 101 13.94 8.96 -2.09
N ILE A 102 14.05 9.87 -3.04
CA ILE A 102 15.27 10.59 -3.38
C ILE A 102 15.03 12.11 -3.37
N ASP A 103 16.12 12.88 -3.38
CA ASP A 103 16.11 14.29 -3.76
C ASP A 103 16.65 14.40 -5.19
N LYS A 104 15.75 14.51 -6.19
CA LYS A 104 16.14 14.55 -7.60
C LYS A 104 17.09 15.70 -7.92
N LYS A 105 17.12 16.79 -7.14
CA LYS A 105 18.07 17.90 -7.35
C LYS A 105 19.53 17.46 -7.16
N LYS A 106 19.76 16.38 -6.42
CA LYS A 106 21.09 15.80 -6.22
C LYS A 106 21.51 14.84 -7.33
N PHE A 107 20.67 14.62 -8.35
CA PHE A 107 20.95 13.72 -9.45
C PHE A 107 21.17 14.53 -10.74
N SER A 108 22.33 14.34 -11.37
CA SER A 108 22.47 14.68 -12.80
C SER A 108 21.74 13.62 -13.64
N LYS A 109 21.56 13.89 -14.93
CA LYS A 109 20.95 12.93 -15.86
C LYS A 109 21.70 11.60 -15.89
N GLU A 110 23.03 11.67 -15.91
CA GLU A 110 23.93 10.50 -15.94
C GLU A 110 23.84 9.71 -14.63
N ARG A 111 23.82 10.39 -13.48
CA ARG A 111 23.67 9.76 -12.17
C ARG A 111 22.30 9.09 -12.01
N TYR A 112 21.24 9.72 -12.52
CA TYR A 112 19.89 9.14 -12.50
C TYR A 112 19.81 7.90 -13.40
N GLN A 113 20.35 7.95 -14.62
CA GLN A 113 20.41 6.78 -15.50
C GLN A 113 21.22 5.63 -14.88
N SER A 114 22.34 5.95 -14.22
CA SER A 114 23.14 4.95 -13.48
C SER A 114 22.32 4.31 -12.35
N PHE A 115 21.48 5.11 -11.67
CA PHE A 115 20.58 4.62 -10.63
C PHE A 115 19.53 3.67 -11.18
N GLU A 116 18.87 4.02 -12.29
CA GLU A 116 17.86 3.17 -12.93
C GLU A 116 18.47 1.84 -13.40
N ASN A 117 19.61 1.88 -14.08
CA ASN A 117 20.31 0.67 -14.53
C ASN A 117 20.68 -0.25 -13.35
N ARG A 118 21.05 0.34 -12.21
CA ARG A 118 21.31 -0.38 -10.97
C ARG A 118 20.05 -1.06 -10.44
N LEU A 119 18.94 -0.33 -10.36
CA LEU A 119 17.65 -0.87 -9.91
C LEU A 119 17.21 -2.02 -10.81
N ASP A 120 17.32 -1.88 -12.13
CA ASP A 120 16.98 -2.93 -13.10
C ASP A 120 17.80 -4.20 -12.90
N ALA A 121 19.10 -4.06 -12.62
CA ALA A 121 19.97 -5.21 -12.32
C ALA A 121 19.53 -5.93 -11.03
N ILE A 122 19.12 -5.19 -9.99
CA ILE A 122 18.60 -5.75 -8.75
C ILE A 122 17.25 -6.44 -9.00
N LEU A 123 16.34 -5.81 -9.77
CA LEU A 123 15.06 -6.42 -10.15
C LEU A 123 15.25 -7.72 -10.92
N LYS A 124 16.17 -7.72 -11.89
CA LYS A 124 16.56 -8.91 -12.63
C LYS A 124 17.05 -10.01 -11.70
N TYR A 125 17.95 -9.69 -10.77
CA TYR A 125 18.44 -10.64 -9.76
C TYR A 125 17.33 -11.21 -8.89
N CYS A 126 16.39 -10.38 -8.41
CA CYS A 126 15.25 -10.85 -7.61
C CYS A 126 14.39 -11.86 -8.38
N ARG A 127 14.12 -11.59 -9.67
CA ARG A 127 13.35 -12.50 -10.53
C ARG A 127 14.10 -13.80 -10.81
N GLU A 128 15.36 -13.73 -11.22
CA GLU A 128 16.13 -14.90 -11.67
C GLU A 128 16.58 -15.80 -10.51
N ALA A 129 17.02 -15.23 -9.39
CA ALA A 129 17.57 -16.00 -8.28
C ALA A 129 16.50 -16.41 -7.23
N TYR A 130 15.41 -15.65 -7.12
CA TYR A 130 14.40 -15.86 -6.06
C TYR A 130 12.97 -16.07 -6.57
N GLN A 131 12.72 -15.92 -7.88
CA GLN A 131 11.36 -15.96 -8.46
C GLN A 131 10.40 -15.00 -7.73
N GLN A 132 10.92 -13.86 -7.27
CA GLN A 132 10.18 -12.86 -6.53
C GLN A 132 9.92 -11.66 -7.42
N GLU A 133 8.65 -11.30 -7.58
CA GLU A 133 8.25 -10.05 -8.21
C GLU A 133 8.54 -8.90 -7.25
N VAL A 134 9.32 -7.94 -7.73
CA VAL A 134 9.72 -6.73 -7.02
C VAL A 134 9.44 -5.56 -7.93
N THR A 135 8.92 -4.48 -7.37
CA THR A 135 8.72 -3.20 -8.06
C THR A 135 9.41 -2.10 -7.25
N PHE A 136 10.25 -1.32 -7.92
CA PHE A 136 10.82 -0.10 -7.36
C PHE A 136 10.09 1.12 -7.91
N PHE A 137 9.47 1.89 -7.03
CA PHE A 137 8.89 3.20 -7.34
C PHE A 137 9.87 4.27 -6.87
N VAL A 138 10.63 4.85 -7.81
CA VAL A 138 11.54 5.96 -7.51
C VAL A 138 10.75 7.24 -7.45
N MET A 139 10.76 7.88 -6.28
CA MET A 139 9.92 9.04 -6.01
C MET A 139 10.77 10.21 -5.52
N ASP A 140 10.48 11.39 -6.03
CA ASP A 140 11.10 12.61 -5.53
C ASP A 140 10.36 13.12 -4.29
N GLN A 141 11.12 13.50 -3.25
CA GLN A 141 10.55 14.04 -2.01
C GLN A 141 9.66 15.26 -2.29
N LYS A 142 10.12 16.21 -3.11
CA LYS A 142 9.38 17.45 -3.40
C LYS A 142 8.13 17.13 -4.23
N ASP A 143 8.21 16.22 -5.18
CA ASP A 143 7.03 15.82 -5.95
C ASP A 143 5.99 15.16 -5.06
N ILE A 144 6.41 14.25 -4.16
CA ILE A 144 5.49 13.63 -3.19
C ILE A 144 4.83 14.72 -2.35
N LYS A 145 5.62 15.60 -1.72
CA LYS A 145 5.09 16.68 -0.86
C LYS A 145 3.98 17.49 -1.54
N ASN A 146 4.13 17.79 -2.84
CA ASN A 146 3.18 18.59 -3.60
C ASN A 146 2.13 17.78 -4.37
N ASN A 147 2.07 16.45 -4.21
CA ASN A 147 1.19 15.56 -4.98
C ASN A 147 1.40 15.65 -6.51
N CYS A 148 2.62 15.95 -6.97
CA CYS A 148 2.94 16.17 -8.38
C CYS A 148 3.85 15.09 -9.02
N TYR A 149 3.77 13.85 -8.55
CA TYR A 149 4.53 12.71 -9.06
C TYR A 149 3.71 11.82 -10.01
N SER A 150 4.38 11.10 -10.91
CA SER A 150 3.80 9.99 -11.65
C SER A 150 4.51 8.69 -11.29
N LEU A 151 3.79 7.56 -11.27
CA LEU A 151 4.42 6.24 -11.17
C LEU A 151 4.87 5.71 -12.53
N PHE A 152 4.28 6.24 -13.60
CA PHE A 152 4.51 5.77 -14.96
C PHE A 152 4.66 6.99 -15.87
N ASP A 153 5.70 7.00 -16.70
CA ASP A 153 5.91 8.04 -17.71
C ASP A 153 5.12 7.78 -19.00
N ASP A 154 4.17 6.83 -18.97
CA ASP A 154 3.37 6.43 -20.12
C ASP A 154 2.05 7.22 -20.20
N PRO A 155 1.86 8.06 -21.25
CA PRO A 155 0.63 8.83 -21.44
C PRO A 155 -0.61 7.98 -21.76
N GLU A 156 -0.46 6.69 -22.08
CA GLU A 156 -1.56 5.74 -22.31
C GLU A 156 -2.04 5.05 -21.03
N ILE A 157 -1.25 5.07 -19.95
CA ILE A 157 -1.65 4.54 -18.66
C ILE A 157 -2.53 5.57 -17.96
N LEU A 158 -3.71 5.12 -17.51
CA LEU A 158 -4.59 5.94 -16.69
C LEU A 158 -3.79 6.47 -15.49
N ASP A 159 -3.65 7.78 -15.35
CA ASP A 159 -2.94 8.40 -14.22
C ASP A 159 -3.47 7.80 -12.91
N ALA A 160 -2.65 6.98 -12.25
CA ALA A 160 -2.97 6.50 -10.92
C ALA A 160 -3.12 7.73 -10.02
N PRO A 161 -4.26 7.91 -9.34
CA PRO A 161 -4.54 9.14 -8.63
C PRO A 161 -3.57 9.26 -7.46
N ARG A 162 -2.71 10.26 -7.60
CA ARG A 162 -1.52 10.51 -6.77
C ARG A 162 -1.88 10.53 -5.29
N ILE A 163 -2.99 11.18 -4.95
CA ILE A 163 -3.49 11.27 -3.58
C ILE A 163 -3.75 9.89 -2.97
N PHE A 164 -4.35 8.96 -3.70
CA PHE A 164 -4.63 7.60 -3.20
C PHE A 164 -3.37 6.74 -3.08
N LEU A 165 -2.37 6.99 -3.92
CA LEU A 165 -1.04 6.38 -3.74
C LEU A 165 -0.36 6.86 -2.46
N LYS A 166 -0.46 8.16 -2.14
CA LYS A 166 0.04 8.69 -0.86
C LYS A 166 -0.76 8.16 0.32
N GLU A 167 -2.08 8.05 0.17
CA GLU A 167 -2.96 7.47 1.18
C GLU A 167 -2.53 6.03 1.46
N GLU A 168 -2.36 5.22 0.41
CA GLU A 168 -1.90 3.84 0.54
C GLU A 168 -0.50 3.76 1.15
N PHE A 169 0.42 4.64 0.77
CA PHE A 169 1.73 4.76 1.40
C PHE A 169 1.56 4.95 2.91
N TYR A 170 0.94 6.04 3.36
CA TYR A 170 0.82 6.30 4.80
C TYR A 170 0.01 5.24 5.55
N ARG A 171 -0.99 4.66 4.89
CA ARG A 171 -1.83 3.61 5.47
C ARG A 171 -1.05 2.30 5.66
N THR A 172 -0.12 1.94 4.77
CA THR A 172 0.43 0.57 4.73
C THR A 172 1.94 0.47 4.82
N PHE A 173 2.67 1.59 4.84
CA PHE A 173 4.12 1.52 4.72
C PHE A 173 4.74 0.73 5.87
N LEU A 174 5.73 -0.10 5.53
CA LEU A 174 6.71 -0.62 6.46
C LEU A 174 7.99 0.17 6.24
N MET A 175 8.48 0.82 7.30
CA MET A 175 9.77 1.49 7.26
C MET A 175 10.87 0.44 7.20
N ILE A 176 11.67 0.46 6.14
CA ILE A 176 12.78 -0.47 5.93
C ILE A 176 14.07 0.17 6.45
N ALA A 177 14.41 1.34 5.91
CA ALA A 177 15.53 2.16 6.36
C ALA A 177 15.40 3.59 5.82
N GLY A 178 16.19 4.52 6.35
CA GLY A 178 16.19 5.91 5.93
C GLY A 178 15.55 6.86 6.94
N LYS A 179 15.18 8.04 6.44
CA LYS A 179 14.48 9.08 7.19
C LYS A 179 13.08 8.61 7.60
N ILE A 180 12.54 9.14 8.68
CA ILE A 180 11.19 8.87 9.20
C ILE A 180 10.21 9.89 8.59
N PRO A 181 9.06 9.48 8.03
CA PRO A 181 8.08 10.43 7.51
C PRO A 181 7.59 11.35 8.64
N LEU A 182 7.72 12.66 8.44
CA LEU A 182 7.38 13.70 9.44
C LEU A 182 5.94 13.56 9.94
N TRP A 183 5.01 13.13 9.07
CA TRP A 183 3.62 12.86 9.42
C TRP A 183 3.44 11.88 10.59
N CYS A 184 4.38 10.95 10.81
CA CYS A 184 4.29 9.95 11.88
C CYS A 184 4.57 10.53 13.28
N VAL A 185 5.31 11.65 13.36
CA VAL A 185 5.80 12.21 14.62
C VAL A 185 5.19 13.57 14.95
N LEU A 186 4.48 14.18 13.99
CA LEU A 186 3.75 15.42 14.24
C LEU A 186 2.55 15.14 15.16
N PRO A 187 2.33 15.96 16.20
CA PRO A 187 1.11 15.87 17.00
C PRO A 187 -0.12 16.13 16.14
N ASP A 188 -1.26 15.54 16.53
CA ASP A 188 -2.53 15.95 15.94
C ASP A 188 -2.88 17.34 16.49
N PHE A 189 -3.19 18.29 15.61
CA PHE A 189 -3.55 19.63 16.04
C PHE A 189 -4.88 19.63 16.79
N GLN A 190 -5.77 18.68 16.50
CA GLN A 190 -7.00 18.50 17.26
C GLN A 190 -6.73 17.95 18.66
N ASP A 191 -5.71 17.09 18.83
CA ASP A 191 -5.32 16.60 20.16
C ASP A 191 -4.65 17.72 20.97
N ALA A 192 -3.83 18.56 20.34
CA ALA A 192 -3.19 19.71 20.98
C ALA A 192 -4.19 20.79 21.44
N GLU A 193 -5.31 20.97 20.74
CA GLU A 193 -6.41 21.86 21.18
C GLU A 193 -7.20 21.26 22.35
N ASN A 194 -7.31 19.93 22.43
CA ASN A 194 -8.08 19.23 23.45
C ASN A 194 -7.27 18.88 24.72
N ASP A 195 -5.93 18.96 24.67
CA ASP A 195 -5.04 18.77 25.82
C ASP A 195 -4.13 20.00 26.03
N PRO A 196 -4.59 21.02 26.78
CA PRO A 196 -3.78 22.19 27.10
C PRO A 196 -2.57 21.88 28.00
N GLY A 197 -2.44 20.65 28.52
CA GLY A 197 -1.27 20.18 29.25
C GLY A 197 -0.20 19.53 28.38
N MET A 198 -0.44 19.38 27.07
CA MET A 198 0.53 18.82 26.13
C MET A 198 1.76 19.74 26.05
N ASN A 199 2.94 19.21 26.41
CA ASN A 199 4.19 19.95 26.38
C ASN A 199 4.68 20.16 24.93
N MET A 200 4.07 21.12 24.24
CA MET A 200 4.37 21.46 22.86
C MET A 200 5.83 21.86 22.67
N ASP A 201 6.42 22.58 23.63
CA ASP A 201 7.84 22.96 23.58
C ASP A 201 8.77 21.75 23.62
N GLY A 202 8.46 20.77 24.47
CA GLY A 202 9.18 19.49 24.54
C GLY A 202 9.06 18.70 23.24
N ILE A 203 7.87 18.62 22.66
CA ILE A 203 7.61 17.93 21.38
C ILE A 203 8.38 18.62 20.24
N THR A 204 8.31 19.95 20.15
CA THR A 204 9.04 20.72 19.15
C THR A 204 10.55 20.53 19.30
N THR A 205 11.07 20.57 20.52
CA THR A 205 12.50 20.31 20.80
C THR A 205 12.91 18.91 20.35
N GLN A 206 12.10 17.90 20.62
CA GLN A 206 12.37 16.52 20.19
C GLN A 206 12.36 16.39 18.66
N ILE A 207 11.36 16.96 17.97
CA ILE A 207 11.29 16.97 16.50
C ILE A 207 12.51 17.67 15.90
N LEU A 208 12.91 18.82 16.46
CA LEU A 208 14.10 19.56 16.00
C LEU A 208 15.39 18.77 16.23
N SER A 209 15.49 18.02 17.33
CA SER A 209 16.67 17.18 17.62
C SER A 209 16.86 16.04 16.61
N MET A 210 15.78 15.62 15.93
CA MET A 210 15.79 14.56 14.93
C MET A 210 15.63 15.10 13.50
N TYR A 211 15.71 16.42 13.29
CA TYR A 211 15.33 17.07 12.03
C TYR A 211 15.96 16.42 10.79
N ASP A 212 17.26 16.10 10.84
CA ASP A 212 17.98 15.47 9.73
C ASP A 212 17.50 14.04 9.44
N ASP A 213 16.94 13.35 10.42
CA ASP A 213 16.35 12.02 10.28
C ASP A 213 14.87 12.06 9.84
N LEU A 214 14.26 13.24 9.68
CA LEU A 214 12.87 13.38 9.26
C LEU A 214 12.75 13.71 7.76
N ILE A 215 11.69 13.21 7.12
CA ILE A 215 11.34 13.53 5.74
C ILE A 215 9.89 14.01 5.62
N ASP A 216 9.72 15.22 5.08
CA ASP A 216 8.41 15.79 4.82
C ASP A 216 7.89 15.36 3.45
N LEU A 217 6.86 14.52 3.46
CA LEU A 217 6.14 14.00 2.28
C LEU A 217 4.75 14.67 2.11
N GLY A 218 4.43 15.67 2.93
CA GLY A 218 3.17 16.40 2.91
C GLY A 218 1.96 15.60 3.42
N ARG A 219 0.95 16.30 3.93
CA ARG A 219 -0.33 15.71 4.38
C ARG A 219 -1.34 15.61 3.22
N ILE A 220 -2.37 14.79 3.40
CA ILE A 220 -3.53 14.75 2.52
C ILE A 220 -4.62 15.61 3.19
N SER A 221 -4.86 16.80 2.67
CA SER A 221 -5.82 17.76 3.25
C SER A 221 -7.26 17.51 2.79
N SER A 222 -7.45 17.14 1.52
CA SER A 222 -8.76 16.81 0.96
C SER A 222 -8.60 15.85 -0.22
N ILE A 223 -9.67 15.11 -0.53
CA ILE A 223 -9.75 14.25 -1.71
C ILE A 223 -10.73 14.90 -2.70
N PRO A 224 -10.24 15.46 -3.82
CA PRO A 224 -11.09 15.95 -4.89
C PRO A 224 -11.94 14.83 -5.49
N MET A 225 -13.19 15.14 -5.84
CA MET A 225 -14.09 14.16 -6.47
C MET A 225 -13.56 13.63 -7.80
N GLU A 226 -12.78 14.43 -8.53
CA GLU A 226 -12.10 13.98 -9.75
C GLU A 226 -11.13 12.81 -9.49
N ASP A 227 -10.44 12.81 -8.35
CA ASP A 227 -9.49 11.74 -8.01
C ASP A 227 -10.24 10.50 -7.52
N VAL A 228 -11.41 10.67 -6.87
CA VAL A 228 -12.34 9.57 -6.59
C VAL A 228 -12.78 8.89 -7.89
N ILE A 229 -13.15 9.66 -8.92
CA ILE A 229 -13.55 9.12 -10.24
C ILE A 229 -12.39 8.33 -10.86
N LYS A 230 -11.18 8.93 -10.89
CA LYS A 230 -9.97 8.29 -11.45
C LYS A 230 -9.66 6.98 -10.72
N GLU A 231 -9.74 6.94 -9.39
CA GLU A 231 -9.37 5.75 -8.61
C GLU A 231 -10.41 4.63 -8.75
N LEU A 232 -11.70 4.97 -8.77
CA LEU A 232 -12.74 3.98 -9.03
C LEU A 232 -12.57 3.34 -10.41
N LEU A 233 -12.25 4.14 -11.42
CA LEU A 233 -11.97 3.64 -12.75
C LEU A 233 -10.73 2.74 -12.80
N TRP A 234 -9.66 3.13 -12.11
CA TRP A 234 -8.45 2.34 -11.96
C TRP A 234 -8.75 0.96 -11.37
N HIS A 235 -9.55 0.89 -10.30
CA HIS A 235 -9.96 -0.38 -9.72
C HIS A 235 -10.89 -1.20 -10.62
N ILE A 236 -11.75 -0.57 -11.42
CA ILE A 236 -12.50 -1.30 -12.45
C ILE A 236 -11.53 -1.94 -13.45
N CYS A 237 -10.51 -1.20 -13.90
CA CYS A 237 -9.52 -1.73 -14.82
C CYS A 237 -8.73 -2.91 -14.23
N LYS A 238 -8.34 -2.83 -12.95
CA LYS A 238 -7.60 -3.88 -12.23
C LYS A 238 -8.45 -5.05 -11.75
N SER A 239 -9.78 -4.95 -11.81
CA SER A 239 -10.70 -6.02 -11.38
C SER A 239 -10.67 -7.29 -12.24
N ASP A 240 -9.90 -7.29 -13.33
CA ASP A 240 -9.69 -8.47 -14.19
C ASP A 240 -8.86 -9.55 -13.52
N HIS A 241 -7.80 -9.15 -12.84
CA HIS A 241 -6.91 -10.10 -12.17
C HIS A 241 -7.26 -10.27 -10.69
N ALA A 242 -7.84 -9.25 -10.05
CA ALA A 242 -8.09 -9.26 -8.62
C ALA A 242 -9.41 -8.55 -8.23
N PRO A 243 -10.58 -9.12 -8.60
CA PRO A 243 -11.89 -8.48 -8.36
C PRO A 243 -12.16 -8.24 -6.87
N VAL A 244 -11.76 -9.17 -5.99
CA VAL A 244 -11.92 -9.04 -4.53
C VAL A 244 -11.10 -7.87 -3.96
N LYS A 245 -9.83 -7.74 -4.36
CA LYS A 245 -8.97 -6.60 -3.94
C LYS A 245 -9.53 -5.28 -4.48
N ALA A 246 -9.98 -5.28 -5.73
CA ALA A 246 -10.52 -4.10 -6.39
C ALA A 246 -11.79 -3.57 -5.71
N ILE A 247 -12.76 -4.44 -5.39
CA ILE A 247 -14.01 -3.99 -4.76
C ILE A 247 -13.79 -3.39 -3.36
N ILE A 248 -12.91 -4.01 -2.57
CA ILE A 248 -12.55 -3.54 -1.22
C ILE A 248 -11.94 -2.13 -1.29
N LYS A 249 -10.90 -1.94 -2.12
CA LYS A 249 -10.23 -0.64 -2.24
C LYS A 249 -11.15 0.42 -2.88
N ALA A 250 -11.91 0.07 -3.91
CA ALA A 250 -12.87 0.98 -4.53
C ALA A 250 -13.97 1.41 -3.55
N THR A 251 -14.40 0.53 -2.66
CA THR A 251 -15.39 0.88 -1.64
C THR A 251 -14.80 1.82 -0.60
N MET A 252 -13.54 1.63 -0.19
CA MET A 252 -12.83 2.58 0.68
C MET A 252 -12.81 3.98 0.05
N VAL A 253 -12.40 4.08 -1.21
CA VAL A 253 -12.40 5.32 -2.00
C VAL A 253 -13.79 5.96 -2.06
N PHE A 254 -14.81 5.15 -2.34
CA PHE A 254 -16.20 5.61 -2.39
C PHE A 254 -16.67 6.13 -1.01
N SER A 255 -16.29 5.47 0.08
CA SER A 255 -16.67 5.89 1.44
C SER A 255 -16.12 7.27 1.82
N TYR A 256 -14.95 7.66 1.31
CA TYR A 256 -14.40 9.01 1.55
C TYR A 256 -15.23 10.11 0.87
N GLY A 257 -15.78 9.84 -0.31
CA GLY A 257 -16.60 10.80 -1.04
C GLY A 257 -18.05 10.88 -0.57
N PHE A 258 -18.62 9.75 -0.13
CA PHE A 258 -20.07 9.62 0.07
C PHE A 258 -20.51 9.20 1.47
N GLY A 259 -19.58 8.95 2.39
CA GLY A 259 -19.93 8.62 3.77
C GLY A 259 -20.42 9.84 4.58
N ALA A 260 -21.12 9.58 5.69
CA ALA A 260 -21.34 10.57 6.75
C ALA A 260 -19.99 11.09 7.32
N SER A 261 -19.99 12.19 8.09
CA SER A 261 -18.78 12.87 8.58
C SER A 261 -17.72 11.94 9.18
N ASN A 262 -18.12 10.94 9.97
CA ASN A 262 -17.20 9.95 10.57
C ASN A 262 -16.57 8.99 9.56
N HIS A 263 -17.26 8.69 8.46
CA HIS A 263 -16.80 7.80 7.37
C HIS A 263 -15.91 8.53 6.35
N ARG A 264 -15.96 9.87 6.29
CA ARG A 264 -15.10 10.69 5.42
C ARG A 264 -13.67 10.81 5.95
N ARG A 265 -13.43 10.43 7.21
CA ARG A 265 -12.09 10.45 7.79
C ARG A 265 -11.18 9.48 7.04
N LEU A 266 -10.02 9.97 6.62
CA LEU A 266 -9.04 9.18 5.91
C LEU A 266 -8.41 8.13 6.82
N LEU A 267 -8.17 6.92 6.28
CA LEU A 267 -7.71 5.79 7.09
C LEU A 267 -6.28 5.99 7.60
N TYR A 268 -5.43 6.67 6.83
CA TYR A 268 -4.07 6.96 7.28
C TYR A 268 -4.05 7.71 8.62
N ASP A 269 -4.90 8.73 8.83
CA ASP A 269 -4.96 9.44 10.12
C ASP A 269 -5.44 8.53 11.26
N LYS A 270 -6.42 7.64 11.02
CA LYS A 270 -6.85 6.63 12.01
C LYS A 270 -5.71 5.67 12.39
N ILE A 271 -4.83 5.35 11.44
CA ILE A 271 -3.65 4.50 11.69
C ILE A 271 -2.61 5.23 12.52
N ARG A 272 -2.37 6.52 12.25
CA ARG A 272 -1.44 7.33 13.06
C ARG A 272 -1.85 7.38 14.51
N GLU A 273 -3.14 7.61 14.80
CA GLU A 273 -3.67 7.57 16.17
C GLU A 273 -3.45 6.21 16.86
N GLY A 274 -3.41 5.15 16.05
CA GLY A 274 -3.13 3.80 16.52
C GLY A 274 -1.69 3.60 16.98
N TYR A 275 -0.72 4.40 16.50
CA TYR A 275 0.70 4.18 16.80
C TYR A 275 1.03 4.25 18.30
N THR A 276 0.35 5.12 19.06
CA THR A 276 0.56 5.25 20.51
C THR A 276 -0.11 4.15 21.32
N LYS A 277 -1.13 3.48 20.74
CA LYS A 277 -1.94 2.44 21.38
C LYS A 277 -1.56 1.02 20.93
N ALA A 278 -0.75 0.91 19.87
CA ALA A 278 -0.40 -0.37 19.26
C ALA A 278 0.49 -1.21 20.19
N GLY A 279 -0.10 -2.25 20.78
CA GLY A 279 0.62 -3.30 21.49
C GLY A 279 1.26 -4.31 20.54
N ILE A 280 2.06 -5.20 21.11
CA ILE A 280 2.60 -6.36 20.39
C ILE A 280 1.45 -7.29 20.00
N ASP A 281 1.39 -7.69 18.72
CA ASP A 281 0.33 -8.55 18.14
C ASP A 281 -1.10 -7.99 18.29
N GLU A 282 -1.21 -6.68 18.53
CA GLU A 282 -2.48 -5.95 18.58
C GLU A 282 -3.02 -5.77 17.17
N PHE A 283 -4.03 -6.56 16.82
CA PHE A 283 -4.61 -6.61 15.49
C PHE A 283 -5.64 -5.51 15.21
N SER A 284 -6.04 -4.74 16.23
CA SER A 284 -7.01 -3.65 16.05
C SER A 284 -6.50 -2.52 15.17
N MET A 285 -5.18 -2.39 15.05
CA MET A 285 -4.49 -1.34 14.27
C MET A 285 -3.95 -1.84 12.91
N ASP A 286 -4.30 -3.06 12.49
CA ASP A 286 -3.96 -3.51 11.13
C ASP A 286 -4.63 -2.60 10.08
N PRO A 287 -3.88 -2.12 9.06
CA PRO A 287 -4.41 -1.20 8.07
C PRO A 287 -5.61 -1.72 7.28
N TYR A 288 -5.68 -3.03 7.04
CA TYR A 288 -6.78 -3.65 6.33
C TYR A 288 -7.95 -3.95 7.24
N LYS A 289 -7.73 -4.26 8.53
CA LYS A 289 -8.81 -4.31 9.52
C LYS A 289 -9.51 -2.96 9.58
N LEU A 290 -8.78 -1.85 9.73
CA LEU A 290 -9.38 -0.51 9.79
C LEU A 290 -10.13 -0.16 8.50
N LEU A 291 -9.58 -0.57 7.35
CA LEU A 291 -10.28 -0.47 6.07
C LEU A 291 -11.59 -1.26 6.08
N PHE A 292 -11.55 -2.54 6.49
CA PHE A 292 -12.73 -3.41 6.55
C PHE A 292 -13.83 -2.82 7.43
N ASP A 293 -13.49 -2.37 8.63
CA ASP A 293 -14.44 -1.79 9.55
C ASP A 293 -15.08 -0.53 8.94
N GLN A 294 -14.27 0.37 8.34
CA GLN A 294 -14.80 1.56 7.69
C GLN A 294 -15.77 1.25 6.53
N ILE A 295 -15.44 0.27 5.69
CA ILE A 295 -16.33 -0.07 4.55
C ILE A 295 -17.57 -0.83 4.99
N LEU A 296 -17.52 -1.57 6.10
CA LEU A 296 -18.66 -2.22 6.73
C LEU A 296 -19.58 -1.17 7.35
N GLU A 297 -19.06 -0.27 8.18
CA GLU A 297 -19.80 0.83 8.81
C GLU A 297 -20.50 1.70 7.76
N PHE A 298 -19.78 2.08 6.69
CA PHE A 298 -20.36 2.81 5.56
C PHE A 298 -21.55 2.08 4.92
N HIS A 299 -21.45 0.76 4.73
CA HIS A 299 -22.54 -0.02 4.16
C HIS A 299 -23.68 -0.23 5.14
N GLU A 300 -23.42 -0.29 6.44
CA GLU A 300 -24.47 -0.39 7.46
C GLU A 300 -25.32 0.88 7.52
N SER A 301 -24.72 2.07 7.37
CA SER A 301 -25.45 3.34 7.40
C SER A 301 -26.02 3.77 6.04
N GLU A 302 -25.23 3.69 4.96
CA GLU A 302 -25.58 4.33 3.68
C GLU A 302 -26.10 3.35 2.61
N ASP A 303 -25.67 2.09 2.62
CA ASP A 303 -26.00 1.11 1.56
C ASP A 303 -26.17 -0.34 2.08
N PRO A 304 -27.15 -0.60 2.97
CA PRO A 304 -27.30 -1.91 3.63
C PRO A 304 -27.61 -3.03 2.64
N LYS A 305 -28.18 -2.70 1.48
CA LYS A 305 -28.49 -3.66 0.39
C LYS A 305 -27.23 -4.29 -0.20
N ARG A 306 -26.07 -3.64 -0.09
CA ARG A 306 -24.79 -4.11 -0.64
C ARG A 306 -23.85 -4.68 0.42
N LEU A 307 -24.21 -4.58 1.71
CA LEU A 307 -23.38 -5.04 2.83
C LEU A 307 -22.92 -6.49 2.70
N ASN A 308 -23.79 -7.43 2.33
CA ASN A 308 -23.43 -8.84 2.20
C ASN A 308 -22.39 -9.10 1.09
N LEU A 309 -22.42 -8.32 0.00
CA LEU A 309 -21.41 -8.43 -1.05
C LEU A 309 -20.03 -8.04 -0.53
N ILE A 310 -19.97 -7.00 0.30
CA ILE A 310 -18.74 -6.53 0.93
C ILE A 310 -18.23 -7.51 2.00
N LYS A 311 -19.13 -8.06 2.83
CA LYS A 311 -18.79 -9.13 3.79
C LYS A 311 -18.16 -10.34 3.08
N ASN A 312 -18.73 -10.77 1.94
CA ASN A 312 -18.16 -11.84 1.14
C ASN A 312 -16.78 -11.47 0.59
N ALA A 313 -16.60 -10.24 0.07
CA ALA A 313 -15.29 -9.79 -0.41
C ALA A 313 -14.24 -9.81 0.71
N ILE A 314 -14.58 -9.32 1.91
CA ILE A 314 -13.68 -9.34 3.08
C ILE A 314 -13.35 -10.79 3.47
N PHE A 315 -14.35 -11.67 3.53
CA PHE A 315 -14.13 -13.10 3.82
C PHE A 315 -13.13 -13.72 2.83
N PHE A 316 -13.37 -13.55 1.53
CA PHE A 316 -12.50 -14.09 0.49
C PHE A 316 -11.10 -13.48 0.53
N ARG A 317 -10.98 -12.20 0.86
CA ARG A 317 -9.67 -11.55 1.00
C ARG A 317 -8.88 -12.07 2.19
N LEU A 318 -9.54 -12.29 3.34
CA LEU A 318 -8.93 -12.85 4.54
C LEU A 318 -8.62 -14.34 4.40
N CYS A 319 -9.27 -15.05 3.47
CA CYS A 319 -9.05 -16.47 3.25
C CYS A 319 -8.17 -16.76 2.02
N ASP A 320 -7.41 -15.78 1.51
CA ASP A 320 -6.46 -15.95 0.39
C ASP A 320 -7.08 -16.41 -0.95
N CYS A 321 -8.25 -15.87 -1.32
CA CYS A 321 -8.84 -16.06 -2.66
C CYS A 321 -7.81 -15.78 -3.79
N PRO A 322 -7.72 -16.65 -4.83
CA PRO A 322 -8.65 -17.72 -5.20
C PRO A 322 -8.50 -19.05 -4.44
N ASP A 323 -7.36 -19.29 -3.77
CA ASP A 323 -7.09 -20.51 -3.02
C ASP A 323 -7.70 -20.43 -1.61
N VAL A 324 -9.02 -20.22 -1.58
CA VAL A 324 -9.76 -19.91 -0.36
C VAL A 324 -9.57 -21.00 0.69
N LYS A 325 -8.99 -20.62 1.82
CA LYS A 325 -8.78 -21.50 2.97
C LYS A 325 -8.80 -20.70 4.27
N MET A 326 -9.08 -21.40 5.35
CA MET A 326 -8.97 -20.77 6.66
C MET A 326 -7.51 -20.40 6.97
N PRO A 327 -7.26 -19.19 7.50
CA PRO A 327 -5.95 -18.85 8.04
C PRO A 327 -5.51 -19.82 9.14
N GLU A 328 -4.20 -19.93 9.33
CA GLU A 328 -3.59 -20.81 10.34
C GLU A 328 -4.12 -20.51 11.76
N GLU A 329 -4.35 -21.58 12.53
CA GLU A 329 -4.87 -21.44 13.90
C GLU A 329 -3.92 -20.67 14.81
N GLY A 330 -4.47 -19.89 15.74
CA GLY A 330 -3.69 -19.06 16.66
C GLY A 330 -3.14 -17.75 16.07
N THR A 331 -3.28 -17.51 14.76
CA THR A 331 -2.81 -16.25 14.15
C THR A 331 -3.80 -15.07 14.37
N PRO A 332 -3.32 -13.82 14.46
CA PRO A 332 -4.18 -12.63 14.44
C PRO A 332 -5.18 -12.58 13.27
N LYS A 333 -4.75 -12.99 12.07
CA LYS A 333 -5.63 -13.10 10.87
C LYS A 333 -6.77 -14.11 11.10
N ARG A 334 -6.48 -15.26 11.75
CA ARG A 334 -7.50 -16.24 12.15
C ARG A 334 -8.47 -15.67 13.19
N ASN A 335 -7.96 -14.96 14.20
CA ASN A 335 -8.79 -14.33 15.22
C ASN A 335 -9.75 -13.29 14.61
N LEU A 336 -9.27 -12.50 13.64
CA LEU A 336 -10.09 -11.52 12.95
C LEU A 336 -11.23 -12.16 12.14
N ILE A 337 -10.94 -13.17 11.32
CA ILE A 337 -12.01 -13.82 10.53
C ILE A 337 -13.01 -14.56 11.42
N GLN A 338 -12.57 -15.17 12.53
CA GLN A 338 -13.46 -15.78 13.52
C GLN A 338 -14.36 -14.74 14.21
N LYS A 339 -13.81 -13.56 14.55
CA LYS A 339 -14.59 -12.43 15.05
C LYS A 339 -15.67 -12.03 14.05
N TYR A 340 -15.32 -11.88 12.77
CA TYR A 340 -16.30 -11.53 11.73
C TYR A 340 -17.36 -12.61 11.52
N ILE A 341 -17.00 -13.90 11.52
CA ILE A 341 -17.97 -15.00 11.44
C ILE A 341 -19.01 -14.93 12.56
N ARG A 342 -18.59 -14.63 13.79
CA ARG A 342 -19.49 -14.46 14.94
C ARG A 342 -20.35 -13.21 14.79
N LEU A 343 -19.76 -12.06 14.47
CA LEU A 343 -20.47 -10.79 14.30
C LEU A 343 -21.52 -10.86 13.18
N TRP A 344 -21.19 -11.53 12.07
CA TRP A 344 -22.10 -11.69 10.94
C TRP A 344 -23.08 -12.85 11.11
N LYS A 345 -23.01 -13.58 12.24
CA LYS A 345 -23.87 -14.72 12.57
C LYS A 345 -23.89 -15.80 11.48
N LEU A 346 -22.73 -16.06 10.87
CA LEU A 346 -22.61 -17.09 9.85
C LEU A 346 -22.68 -18.47 10.49
N ASN A 347 -23.58 -19.33 10.00
CA ASN A 347 -23.66 -20.71 10.44
C ASN A 347 -22.60 -21.60 9.74
N GLN A 348 -22.41 -22.82 10.24
CA GLN A 348 -21.39 -23.75 9.72
C GLN A 348 -21.58 -24.07 8.23
N HIS A 349 -22.83 -24.17 7.75
CA HIS A 349 -23.13 -24.42 6.34
C HIS A 349 -22.70 -23.22 5.45
N GLN A 350 -22.98 -21.99 5.88
CA GLN A 350 -22.57 -20.78 5.15
C GLN A 350 -21.05 -20.64 5.10
N VAL A 351 -20.36 -20.85 6.23
CA VAL A 351 -18.90 -20.83 6.28
C VAL A 351 -18.33 -21.95 5.40
N GLY A 352 -18.90 -23.16 5.46
CA GLY A 352 -18.53 -24.29 4.61
C GLY A 352 -18.68 -23.99 3.12
N LYS A 353 -19.79 -23.37 2.69
CA LYS A 353 -19.98 -22.95 1.30
C LYS A 353 -18.97 -21.89 0.87
N LEU A 354 -18.63 -20.91 1.72
CA LEU A 354 -17.62 -19.91 1.37
C LEU A 354 -16.22 -20.53 1.27
N LEU A 355 -15.85 -21.43 2.17
CA LEU A 355 -14.57 -22.14 2.13
C LEU A 355 -14.45 -23.11 0.95
N SER A 356 -15.57 -23.62 0.44
CA SER A 356 -15.57 -24.49 -0.75
C SER A 356 -15.45 -23.73 -2.08
N TYR A 357 -15.16 -22.42 -2.06
CA TYR A 357 -14.98 -21.60 -3.26
C TYR A 357 -14.07 -22.23 -4.34
N PRO A 358 -12.92 -22.87 -4.01
CA PRO A 358 -12.08 -23.48 -5.04
C PRO A 358 -12.81 -24.56 -5.85
N SER A 359 -13.75 -25.27 -5.22
CA SER A 359 -14.58 -26.32 -5.83
C SER A 359 -15.95 -25.83 -6.31
N TRP A 360 -16.24 -24.53 -6.29
CA TRP A 360 -17.48 -24.01 -6.88
C TRP A 360 -17.52 -24.26 -8.38
N ALA A 361 -18.73 -24.40 -8.92
CA ALA A 361 -18.91 -24.44 -10.37
C ALA A 361 -18.47 -23.11 -10.97
N GLU A 362 -17.84 -23.13 -12.16
CA GLU A 362 -17.36 -21.92 -12.84
C GLU A 362 -18.47 -20.88 -13.05
N ALA A 363 -19.71 -21.33 -13.29
CA ALA A 363 -20.86 -20.44 -13.39
C ALA A 363 -21.14 -19.68 -12.06
N GLU A 364 -20.97 -20.32 -10.90
CA GLU A 364 -21.13 -19.66 -9.60
C GLU A 364 -20.02 -18.63 -9.34
N LYS A 365 -18.77 -18.99 -9.67
CA LYS A 365 -17.63 -18.05 -9.57
C LYS A 365 -17.85 -16.82 -10.44
N LEU A 366 -18.28 -17.03 -11.69
CA LEU A 366 -18.58 -15.95 -12.64
C LEU A 366 -19.73 -15.06 -12.16
N LEU A 367 -20.76 -15.62 -11.51
CA LEU A 367 -21.85 -14.82 -10.93
C LEU A 367 -21.34 -13.89 -9.82
N LEU A 368 -20.47 -14.38 -8.94
CA LEU A 368 -19.85 -13.56 -7.89
C LEU A 368 -18.99 -12.44 -8.49
N GLU A 369 -18.15 -12.76 -9.47
CA GLU A 369 -17.32 -11.76 -10.15
C GLU A 369 -18.17 -10.70 -10.86
N LYS A 370 -19.23 -11.11 -11.55
CA LYS A 370 -20.21 -10.19 -12.17
C LYS A 370 -20.81 -9.27 -11.12
N ALA A 371 -21.15 -9.77 -9.93
CA ALA A 371 -21.67 -8.94 -8.85
C ALA A 371 -20.65 -7.89 -8.37
N PHE A 372 -19.37 -8.26 -8.23
CA PHE A 372 -18.30 -7.30 -7.88
C PHE A 372 -18.11 -6.23 -8.95
N VAL A 373 -18.01 -6.61 -10.22
CA VAL A 373 -17.84 -5.65 -11.34
C VAL A 373 -19.05 -4.74 -11.47
N GLN A 374 -20.26 -5.27 -11.34
CA GLN A 374 -21.48 -4.47 -11.35
C GLN A 374 -21.49 -3.45 -10.22
N ARG A 375 -21.05 -3.83 -9.02
CA ARG A 375 -20.94 -2.90 -7.89
C ARG A 375 -19.89 -1.81 -8.15
N LEU A 376 -18.71 -2.16 -8.67
CA LEU A 376 -17.69 -1.18 -9.08
C LEU A 376 -18.26 -0.16 -10.08
N ALA A 377 -18.97 -0.64 -11.10
CA ALA A 377 -19.60 0.21 -12.10
C ALA A 377 -20.74 1.09 -11.51
N GLN A 378 -21.49 0.57 -10.53
CA GLN A 378 -22.52 1.36 -9.83
C GLN A 378 -21.90 2.51 -9.04
N MET A 379 -20.83 2.25 -8.27
CA MET A 379 -20.12 3.30 -7.53
C MET A 379 -19.59 4.38 -8.48
N TYR A 380 -18.88 3.99 -9.55
CA TYR A 380 -18.38 4.93 -10.56
C TYR A 380 -19.50 5.80 -11.17
N LYS A 381 -20.61 5.18 -11.61
CA LYS A 381 -21.75 5.93 -12.17
C LYS A 381 -22.37 6.90 -11.18
N HIS A 382 -22.44 6.52 -9.90
CA HIS A 382 -22.94 7.38 -8.86
C HIS A 382 -22.05 8.63 -8.72
N VAL A 383 -20.73 8.44 -8.62
CA VAL A 383 -19.80 9.58 -8.51
C VAL A 383 -19.90 10.52 -9.70
N VAL A 384 -19.88 9.98 -10.92
CA VAL A 384 -19.99 10.78 -12.15
C VAL A 384 -21.30 11.58 -12.20
N LYS A 385 -22.41 10.99 -11.73
CA LYS A 385 -23.70 11.69 -11.68
C LYS A 385 -23.66 12.86 -10.69
N GLU A 386 -23.18 12.62 -9.48
CA GLU A 386 -23.11 13.65 -8.43
C GLU A 386 -22.15 14.78 -8.80
N THR A 387 -21.00 14.47 -9.40
CA THR A 387 -20.04 15.49 -9.85
C THR A 387 -20.58 16.34 -11.01
N LYS A 388 -21.35 15.75 -11.94
CA LYS A 388 -22.01 16.52 -13.02
C LYS A 388 -23.07 17.47 -12.51
N SER A 389 -23.81 17.07 -11.47
CA SER A 389 -24.77 17.94 -10.80
C SER A 389 -24.10 19.14 -10.10
N GLN A 390 -22.82 19.02 -9.73
CA GLN A 390 -22.06 20.03 -8.99
C GLN A 390 -21.27 21.04 -9.87
N LYS A 391 -21.45 21.06 -11.20
CA LYS A 391 -20.75 21.98 -12.14
C LYS A 391 -19.23 22.10 -11.90
N SER A 392 -18.49 20.99 -11.94
CA SER A 392 -17.03 21.05 -12.13
C SER A 392 -16.69 20.84 -13.62
N SER A 393 -15.76 21.66 -14.14
CA SER A 393 -15.16 21.52 -15.47
C SER A 393 -14.34 20.23 -15.58
N LEU A 394 -15.01 19.10 -15.78
CA LEU A 394 -14.36 17.84 -16.14
C LEU A 394 -13.96 17.90 -17.63
N ASP A 395 -12.73 17.51 -17.94
CA ASP A 395 -12.32 17.28 -19.33
C ASP A 395 -13.06 16.03 -19.88
N PHE A 396 -14.19 16.29 -20.53
CA PHE A 396 -15.07 15.27 -21.10
C PHE A 396 -14.40 14.40 -22.18
N GLY A 397 -13.25 14.81 -22.73
CA GLY A 397 -12.49 14.06 -23.72
C GLY A 397 -11.87 12.78 -23.14
N LYS A 398 -11.25 12.88 -21.97
CA LYS A 398 -10.66 11.73 -21.24
C LYS A 398 -11.75 10.81 -20.67
N GLU A 399 -12.85 11.36 -20.14
CA GLU A 399 -13.98 10.56 -19.63
C GLU A 399 -14.63 9.68 -20.72
N LYS A 400 -14.75 10.18 -21.95
CA LYS A 400 -15.34 9.42 -23.06
C LYS A 400 -14.50 8.19 -23.42
N ARG A 401 -13.17 8.29 -23.40
CA ARG A 401 -12.25 7.16 -23.62
C ARG A 401 -12.36 6.13 -22.48
N ASN A 402 -12.35 6.62 -21.25
CA ASN A 402 -12.54 5.81 -20.04
C ASN A 402 -13.87 5.03 -20.05
N TRP A 403 -14.94 5.68 -20.51
CA TRP A 403 -16.24 5.06 -20.69
C TRP A 403 -16.26 3.99 -21.79
N ILE A 404 -15.56 4.21 -22.91
CA ILE A 404 -15.39 3.20 -23.96
C ILE A 404 -14.65 1.97 -23.42
N MET A 405 -13.59 2.19 -22.66
CA MET A 405 -12.80 1.13 -22.04
C MET A 405 -13.63 0.31 -21.03
N LEU A 406 -14.43 0.99 -20.21
CA LEU A 406 -15.39 0.38 -19.28
C LEU A 406 -16.47 -0.44 -20.02
N LYS A 407 -17.05 0.11 -21.09
CA LYS A 407 -18.11 -0.54 -21.89
C LYS A 407 -17.59 -1.80 -22.57
N ASN A 408 -16.34 -1.78 -23.05
CA ASN A 408 -15.72 -2.93 -23.68
C ASN A 408 -15.43 -4.04 -22.65
N LYS A 409 -14.89 -3.70 -21.47
CA LYS A 409 -14.64 -4.69 -20.39
C LYS A 409 -15.91 -5.31 -19.81
N ILE A 410 -17.00 -4.54 -19.67
CA ILE A 410 -18.29 -5.09 -19.21
C ILE A 410 -18.90 -6.01 -20.28
N ARG A 411 -18.78 -5.63 -21.57
CA ARG A 411 -19.32 -6.43 -22.69
C ARG A 411 -18.60 -7.76 -22.90
N THR A 412 -17.27 -7.81 -22.72
CA THR A 412 -16.50 -9.04 -22.86
C THR A 412 -16.85 -10.08 -21.80
N ARG A 413 -17.29 -9.66 -20.61
CA ARG A 413 -17.71 -10.57 -19.51
C ARG A 413 -19.21 -10.90 -19.47
N ALA A 414 -20.03 -10.15 -20.22
CA ALA A 414 -21.48 -10.37 -20.30
C ALA A 414 -21.87 -11.39 -21.37
N LYS A 415 -20.96 -11.69 -22.30
CA LYS A 415 -20.97 -12.90 -23.12
C LYS A 415 -20.32 -14.03 -22.34
#